data_AF-A0A2E2N904-F1
#
_entry.id   AF-A0A2E2N904-F1
#
_cell.length_a   1.000
_cell.length_b   1.000
_cell.length_c   1.000
_cell.angle_alpha   90.00
_cell.angle_beta   90.00
_cell.angle_gamma   90.00
#
_symmetry.space_group_name_H-M   'P 1'
#
loop_
_entity.id
_entity.type
_entity.pdbx_description
1 polymer ?
#
loop_
_entity_poly.entity_id
_entity_poly.type
_entity_poly.pdbx_seq_one_letter_code
_entity_poly.pdbx_strand_id
1 'polypeptide(L)'
;MSLNVEAHDLEDPTTLKCPRDGEDMRRFNVGGIKIDRCVVCAGIWVDLGELDDLLSLKGEAKKRLDELDHGAGAPFDDTDRGERRCPRDTALLTPVHDPKQPHIEYDRCTHCGGVFFDSGELADLSRFTLEERLRWLMRGAG
;
A
#
# COMPACT_ATOMS: atom_id res chain seq x y z
N MET A 1 -37.22 -25.74 -0.75
CA MET A 1 -36.40 -24.96 -1.70
C MET A 1 -35.44 -24.14 -0.86
N SER A 2 -34.27 -24.71 -0.57
CA SER A 2 -33.30 -24.13 0.35
C SER A 2 -32.39 -23.17 -0.40
N LEU A 3 -32.13 -22.04 0.25
CA LEU A 3 -31.37 -20.89 -0.20
C LEU A 3 -29.89 -21.26 -0.37
N ASN A 4 -29.31 -20.94 -1.53
CA ASN A 4 -27.86 -20.81 -1.71
C ASN A 4 -27.61 -19.44 -2.33
N VAL A 5 -27.49 -18.42 -1.48
CA VAL A 5 -26.93 -17.14 -1.86
C VAL A 5 -25.45 -17.24 -1.48
N GLU A 6 -24.59 -17.43 -2.48
CA GLU A 6 -23.14 -17.47 -2.28
C GLU A 6 -22.67 -16.04 -1.96
N ALA A 7 -22.58 -15.74 -0.66
CA ALA A 7 -22.02 -14.52 -0.15
C ALA A 7 -20.48 -14.60 -0.21
N HIS A 8 -19.89 -14.32 -1.37
CA HIS A 8 -18.46 -13.96 -1.42
C HIS A 8 -18.02 -13.10 -2.63
N ASP A 9 -18.95 -12.55 -3.41
CA ASP A 9 -18.66 -11.52 -4.41
C ASP A 9 -19.20 -10.18 -3.91
N LEU A 10 -18.56 -9.64 -2.87
CA LEU A 10 -18.69 -8.21 -2.56
C LEU A 10 -18.07 -7.46 -3.73
N GLU A 11 -18.92 -6.80 -4.51
CA GLU A 11 -18.58 -5.99 -5.67
C GLU A 11 -17.30 -5.19 -5.40
N ASP A 12 -16.26 -5.50 -6.19
CA ASP A 12 -15.03 -4.72 -6.24
C ASP A 12 -15.42 -3.26 -6.50
N PRO A 13 -15.23 -2.33 -5.55
CA PRO A 13 -15.84 -1.02 -5.70
C PRO A 13 -15.22 -0.32 -6.89
N THR A 14 -16.11 0.38 -7.58
CA THR A 14 -15.85 1.58 -8.38
C THR A 14 -14.53 2.24 -7.97
N THR A 15 -13.64 2.41 -8.94
CA THR A 15 -12.39 3.18 -8.91
C THR A 15 -12.20 4.02 -7.64
N LEU A 16 -11.23 3.65 -6.80
CA LEU A 16 -10.93 4.40 -5.57
C LEU A 16 -10.45 5.81 -5.91
N LYS A 17 -10.72 6.76 -5.03
CA LYS A 17 -10.19 8.13 -5.09
C LYS A 17 -8.96 8.24 -4.22
N CYS A 18 -7.88 8.75 -4.78
CA CYS A 18 -6.62 8.91 -4.09
C CYS A 18 -6.78 9.83 -2.86
N PRO A 19 -6.32 9.41 -1.66
CA PRO A 19 -6.39 10.25 -0.47
C PRO A 19 -5.61 11.57 -0.56
N ARG A 20 -4.61 11.62 -1.45
CA ARG A 20 -3.69 12.75 -1.62
C ARG A 20 -4.23 13.83 -2.56
N ASP A 21 -4.69 13.44 -3.75
CA ASP A 21 -5.06 14.36 -4.83
C ASP A 21 -6.50 14.17 -5.34
N GLY A 22 -7.24 13.18 -4.82
CA GLY A 22 -8.63 12.91 -5.20
C GLY A 22 -8.78 12.27 -6.60
N GLU A 23 -7.68 11.96 -7.27
CA GLU A 23 -7.68 11.38 -8.62
C GLU A 23 -7.97 9.87 -8.59
N ASP A 24 -8.29 9.31 -9.75
CA ASP A 24 -8.61 7.89 -9.87
C ASP A 24 -7.39 6.99 -9.54
N MET A 25 -7.63 5.95 -8.76
CA MET A 25 -6.65 4.90 -8.51
C MET A 25 -6.95 3.69 -9.41
N ARG A 26 -5.91 3.23 -10.10
CA ARG A 26 -5.97 2.03 -10.94
C ARG A 26 -5.50 0.82 -10.14
N ARG A 27 -6.26 -0.26 -10.22
CA ARG A 27 -5.89 -1.54 -9.61
C ARG A 27 -4.81 -2.27 -10.39
N PHE A 28 -3.83 -2.80 -9.68
CA PHE A 28 -2.81 -3.71 -10.17
C PHE A 28 -2.79 -4.98 -9.32
N ASN A 29 -2.42 -6.11 -9.94
CA ASN A 29 -2.13 -7.34 -9.22
C ASN A 29 -0.62 -7.58 -9.22
N VAL A 30 0.01 -7.67 -8.06
CA VAL A 30 1.45 -7.90 -7.89
C VAL A 30 1.64 -9.18 -7.08
N GLY A 31 2.11 -10.25 -7.74
CA GLY A 31 2.35 -11.52 -7.05
C GLY A 31 1.09 -12.17 -6.46
N GLY A 32 -0.10 -11.88 -7.01
CA GLY A 32 -1.39 -12.36 -6.48
C GLY A 32 -2.09 -11.34 -5.58
N ILE A 33 -1.40 -10.29 -5.14
CA ILE A 33 -1.90 -9.29 -4.19
C ILE A 33 -2.44 -8.09 -4.97
N LYS A 34 -3.58 -7.54 -4.56
CA LYS A 34 -4.15 -6.36 -5.21
C LYS A 34 -3.55 -5.12 -4.57
N ILE A 35 -3.28 -4.10 -5.38
CA ILE A 35 -2.93 -2.75 -4.92
C ILE A 35 -3.66 -1.75 -5.81
N ASP A 36 -3.99 -0.59 -5.28
CA ASP A 36 -4.58 0.51 -6.05
C ASP A 36 -3.56 1.64 -6.11
N ARG A 37 -3.17 2.08 -7.32
CA ARG A 37 -2.17 3.14 -7.54
C ARG A 37 -2.79 4.34 -8.21
N CYS A 38 -2.58 5.53 -7.65
CA CYS A 38 -3.03 6.78 -8.26
C CYS A 38 -2.40 6.98 -9.64
N VAL A 39 -3.20 7.45 -10.60
CA VAL A 39 -2.75 7.73 -11.97
C VAL A 39 -1.98 9.05 -12.10
N VAL A 40 -2.03 9.92 -11.09
CA VAL A 40 -1.38 11.24 -11.09
C VAL A 40 -0.21 11.31 -10.10
N CYS A 41 -0.46 11.13 -8.79
CA CYS A 41 0.61 11.20 -7.78
C CYS A 41 1.40 9.92 -7.57
N ALA A 42 1.03 8.82 -8.22
CA ALA A 42 1.64 7.51 -8.04
C ALA A 42 1.53 6.91 -6.62
N GLY A 43 0.84 7.56 -5.68
CA GLY A 43 0.58 7.01 -4.35
C GLY A 43 -0.20 5.70 -4.40
N ILE A 44 0.05 4.81 -3.44
CA ILE A 44 -0.45 3.45 -3.40
C ILE A 44 -1.37 3.25 -2.19
N TRP A 45 -2.54 2.69 -2.43
CA TRP A 45 -3.43 2.16 -1.42
C TRP A 45 -3.31 0.64 -1.35
N VAL A 46 -3.24 0.12 -0.13
CA VAL A 46 -3.14 -1.30 0.20
C VAL A 46 -4.21 -1.61 1.25
N ASP A 47 -5.02 -2.65 1.02
CA ASP A 47 -6.05 -3.03 1.99
C ASP A 47 -5.47 -3.84 3.16
N LEU A 48 -6.29 -4.03 4.20
CA LEU A 48 -5.90 -4.79 5.37
C LEU A 48 -5.51 -6.23 4.98
N GLY A 49 -4.35 -6.68 5.50
CA GLY A 49 -3.80 -8.01 5.24
C GLY A 49 -2.90 -8.09 4.00
N GLU A 50 -3.08 -7.20 3.02
CA GLU A 50 -2.26 -7.20 1.79
C GLU A 50 -0.84 -6.66 2.03
N LEU A 51 -0.66 -5.75 3.00
CA LEU A 51 0.64 -5.15 3.30
C LEU A 51 1.69 -6.19 3.71
N ASP A 52 1.35 -7.11 4.62
CA ASP A 52 2.28 -8.14 5.08
C ASP A 52 2.71 -9.09 3.96
N ASP A 53 1.79 -9.39 3.05
CA ASP A 53 2.05 -10.20 1.86
C ASP A 53 2.97 -9.45 0.88
N LEU A 54 2.74 -8.15 0.66
CA LEU A 54 3.59 -7.30 -0.19
C LEU A 54 5.03 -7.23 0.35
N LEU A 55 5.19 -7.04 1.66
CA LEU A 55 6.50 -7.00 2.33
C LEU A 55 7.24 -8.36 2.28
N SER A 56 6.52 -9.43 1.95
CA SER A 56 7.07 -10.78 1.83
C SER A 56 7.41 -11.18 0.39
N LEU A 57 7.07 -10.36 -0.61
CA LEU A 57 7.37 -10.60 -2.02
C LEU A 57 8.87 -10.69 -2.30
N LYS A 58 9.22 -11.50 -3.30
CA LYS A 58 10.60 -11.71 -3.78
C LYS A 58 10.63 -11.82 -5.29
N GLY A 59 11.83 -11.73 -5.86
CA GLY A 59 12.06 -11.94 -7.29
C GLY A 59 11.26 -10.96 -8.16
N GLU A 60 10.62 -11.47 -9.19
CA GLU A 60 9.93 -10.65 -10.20
C GLU A 60 8.73 -9.87 -9.63
N ALA A 61 8.00 -10.47 -8.68
CA ALA A 61 6.86 -9.79 -8.04
C ALA A 61 7.33 -8.57 -7.24
N LYS A 62 8.47 -8.66 -6.55
CA LYS A 62 9.05 -7.53 -5.81
C LYS A 62 9.53 -6.43 -6.77
N LYS A 63 10.22 -6.79 -7.86
CA LYS A 63 10.64 -5.80 -8.87
C LYS A 63 9.44 -5.03 -9.45
N ARG A 64 8.36 -5.76 -9.76
CA ARG A 64 7.13 -5.14 -10.27
C ARG A 64 6.48 -4.20 -9.24
N LEU A 65 6.53 -4.53 -7.95
CA LEU A 65 6.08 -3.61 -6.90
C LEU A 65 6.92 -2.32 -6.92
N ASP A 66 8.24 -2.46 -6.97
CA ASP A 66 9.18 -1.32 -6.95
C ASP A 66 8.99 -0.41 -8.18
N GLU A 67 8.74 -0.98 -9.35
CA GLU A 67 8.46 -0.24 -10.59
C GLU A 67 7.13 0.53 -10.52
N LEU A 68 6.10 -0.06 -9.89
CA LEU A 68 4.82 0.62 -9.72
C LEU A 68 4.94 1.78 -8.72
N ASP A 69 5.68 1.60 -7.64
CA ASP A 69 5.81 2.61 -6.58
C ASP A 69 6.67 3.82 -6.98
N HIS A 70 7.79 3.58 -7.68
CA HIS A 70 8.69 4.63 -8.17
C HIS A 70 8.29 5.20 -9.55
N GLY A 71 7.20 4.72 -10.16
CA GLY A 71 6.78 5.18 -11.48
C GLY A 71 6.51 6.68 -11.49
N ALA A 72 6.79 7.36 -12.61
CA ALA A 72 6.66 8.82 -12.73
C ALA A 72 5.29 9.33 -12.25
N GLY A 73 5.26 9.90 -11.04
CA GLY A 73 4.19 10.77 -10.56
C GLY A 73 4.55 12.23 -10.84
N ALA A 74 3.55 13.11 -10.85
CA ALA A 74 3.86 14.54 -10.81
C ALA A 74 4.68 14.84 -9.54
N PRO A 75 5.69 15.73 -9.58
CA PRO A 75 6.34 16.17 -8.37
C PRO A 75 5.31 16.87 -7.49
N PHE A 76 5.19 16.41 -6.24
CA PHE A 76 4.33 17.03 -5.26
C PHE A 76 5.16 17.62 -4.12
N ASP A 77 4.70 18.77 -3.63
CA ASP A 77 5.19 19.33 -2.39
C ASP A 77 4.71 18.44 -1.23
N ASP A 78 5.66 17.96 -0.43
CA ASP A 78 5.38 17.09 0.73
C ASP A 78 5.23 17.90 2.02
N THR A 79 5.36 19.23 1.95
CA THR A 79 5.27 20.11 3.12
C THR A 79 3.85 20.38 3.60
N ASP A 80 2.82 19.98 2.83
CA ASP A 80 1.41 20.08 3.20
C ASP A 80 0.68 18.77 2.89
N ARG A 81 0.80 17.79 3.80
CA ARG A 81 0.11 16.49 3.66
C ARG A 81 -1.40 16.56 3.90
N GLY A 82 -1.88 17.63 4.55
CA GLY A 82 -3.29 17.88 4.83
C GLY A 82 -4.02 16.76 5.60
N GLU A 83 -5.31 16.94 5.84
CA GLU A 83 -6.18 15.88 6.33
C GLU A 83 -6.60 14.97 5.16
N ARG A 84 -6.16 13.71 5.17
CA ARG A 84 -6.49 12.72 4.13
C ARG A 84 -7.64 11.83 4.59
N ARG A 85 -8.50 11.40 3.65
CA ARG A 85 -9.64 10.51 3.93
C ARG A 85 -9.44 9.13 3.31
N CYS A 86 -9.88 8.11 4.03
CA CYS A 86 -9.89 6.74 3.57
C CYS A 86 -10.78 6.58 2.34
N PRO A 87 -10.31 5.95 1.26
CA PRO A 87 -11.08 5.77 0.04
C PRO A 87 -12.16 4.67 0.17
N ARG A 88 -12.08 3.83 1.22
CA ARG A 88 -13.03 2.74 1.48
C ARG A 88 -14.21 3.18 2.34
N ASP A 89 -13.94 3.96 3.40
CA ASP A 89 -14.93 4.29 4.44
C ASP A 89 -15.00 5.78 4.79
N THR A 90 -14.21 6.64 4.12
CA THR A 90 -14.15 8.11 4.30
C THR A 90 -13.68 8.61 5.66
N ALA A 91 -13.26 7.71 6.56
CA ALA A 91 -12.68 8.07 7.84
C ALA A 91 -11.38 8.86 7.65
N LEU A 92 -11.01 9.68 8.63
CA LEU A 92 -9.73 10.38 8.61
C LEU A 92 -8.59 9.36 8.73
N LEU A 93 -7.59 9.50 7.86
CA LEU A 93 -6.38 8.71 7.97
C LEU A 93 -5.47 9.29 9.05
N THR A 94 -4.77 8.40 9.74
CA THR A 94 -3.78 8.78 10.76
C THR A 94 -2.38 8.59 10.20
N PRO A 95 -1.53 9.62 10.18
CA PRO A 95 -0.14 9.47 9.78
C PRO A 95 0.62 8.64 10.82
N VAL A 96 1.41 7.68 10.34
CA VAL A 96 2.20 6.74 11.13
C VAL A 96 3.61 6.72 10.58
N HIS A 97 4.59 6.80 11.47
CA HIS A 97 5.99 6.65 11.11
C HIS A 97 6.44 5.21 11.33
N ASP A 98 7.29 4.69 10.46
CA ASP A 98 7.94 3.41 10.73
C ASP A 98 8.92 3.54 11.92
N PRO A 99 8.81 2.70 12.97
CA PRO A 99 9.67 2.81 14.15
C PRO A 99 11.16 2.60 13.86
N LYS A 100 11.50 1.88 12.78
CA LYS A 100 12.88 1.57 12.40
C LYS A 100 13.42 2.52 11.33
N GLN A 101 12.52 3.09 10.54
CA GLN A 101 12.80 4.02 9.47
C GLN A 101 11.95 5.29 9.66
N PRO A 102 12.31 6.19 10.59
CA PRO A 102 11.49 7.36 10.92
C PRO A 102 11.33 8.38 9.79
N HIS A 103 12.01 8.18 8.65
CA HIS A 103 11.84 8.99 7.45
C HIS A 103 10.70 8.46 6.55
N ILE A 104 10.16 7.28 6.86
CA ILE A 104 9.01 6.69 6.18
C ILE A 104 7.77 7.02 7.00
N GLU A 105 6.87 7.80 6.42
CA GLU A 105 5.59 8.16 7.00
C GLU A 105 4.47 7.71 6.07
N TYR A 106 3.58 6.85 6.54
CA TYR A 106 2.43 6.37 5.77
C TYR A 106 1.14 6.62 6.55
N ASP A 107 0.02 6.64 5.85
CA ASP A 107 -1.29 6.91 6.44
C ASP A 107 -2.08 5.63 6.65
N ARG A 108 -2.65 5.46 7.85
CA ARG A 108 -3.44 4.28 8.20
C ARG A 108 -4.89 4.65 8.52
N CYS A 109 -5.83 3.91 7.97
CA CYS A 109 -7.22 3.95 8.42
C CYS A 109 -7.41 3.10 9.68
N THR A 110 -7.95 3.68 10.75
CA THR A 110 -8.26 2.97 12.01
C THR A 110 -9.55 2.16 11.95
N HIS A 111 -10.36 2.32 10.89
CA HIS A 111 -11.64 1.64 10.73
C HIS A 111 -11.51 0.37 9.87
N CYS A 112 -11.09 0.50 8.61
CA CYS A 112 -10.90 -0.65 7.72
C CYS A 112 -9.49 -1.27 7.79
N GLY A 113 -8.50 -0.58 8.35
CA GLY A 113 -7.13 -1.07 8.47
C GLY A 113 -6.26 -0.90 7.21
N GLY A 114 -6.82 -0.33 6.13
CA GLY A 114 -6.07 -0.01 4.91
C GLY A 114 -5.03 1.08 5.11
N VAL A 115 -4.04 1.10 4.21
CA VAL A 115 -2.84 1.93 4.31
C VAL A 115 -2.58 2.64 2.99
N PHE A 116 -2.25 3.92 3.08
CA PHE A 116 -1.81 4.74 1.96
C PHE A 116 -0.33 5.09 2.09
N PHE A 117 0.42 4.92 1.00
CA PHE A 117 1.82 5.30 0.84
C PHE A 117 1.93 6.39 -0.23
N ASP A 118 2.68 7.44 0.06
CA ASP A 118 3.13 8.35 -0.98
C ASP A 118 4.15 7.64 -1.90
N SER A 119 4.34 8.17 -3.11
CA SER A 119 5.17 7.50 -4.14
C SER A 119 6.58 7.22 -3.63
N GLY A 120 7.00 5.95 -3.73
CA GLY A 120 8.34 5.47 -3.35
C GLY A 120 8.47 4.98 -1.91
N GLU A 121 7.55 5.35 -1.01
CA GLU A 121 7.65 5.00 0.42
C GLU A 121 7.47 3.50 0.68
N LEU A 122 6.61 2.83 -0.10
CA LEU A 122 6.31 1.41 0.09
C LEU A 122 7.52 0.53 -0.31
N ALA A 123 8.21 0.89 -1.37
CA ALA A 123 9.39 0.20 -1.85
C ALA A 123 10.56 0.37 -0.88
N ASP A 124 10.74 1.57 -0.33
CA ASP A 124 11.71 1.87 0.72
C ASP A 124 11.44 1.05 1.99
N LEU A 125 10.18 1.00 2.43
CA LEU A 125 9.76 0.19 3.58
C LEU A 125 10.06 -1.31 3.38
N SER A 126 9.71 -1.82 2.21
CA SER A 126 9.86 -3.23 1.85
C SER A 126 11.34 -3.67 1.74
N ARG A 127 12.22 -2.79 1.24
CA ARG A 127 13.65 -3.09 1.09
C ARG A 127 14.32 -3.38 2.44
N PHE A 128 14.10 -2.54 3.44
CA PHE A 128 14.70 -2.72 4.76
C PHE A 128 14.14 -3.96 5.49
N THR A 129 12.83 -4.19 5.39
CA THR A 129 12.17 -5.37 5.98
C THR A 129 12.77 -6.67 5.41
N LEU A 130 13.07 -6.70 4.10
CA LEU A 130 13.75 -7.83 3.47
C LEU A 130 15.20 -7.99 3.96
N GLU A 131 15.97 -6.91 4.03
CA GLU A 131 17.36 -6.95 4.52
C GLU A 131 17.44 -7.45 5.96
N GLU A 132 16.51 -7.08 6.83
CA GLU A 132 16.43 -7.60 8.20
C GLU A 132 16.15 -9.10 8.24
N ARG A 133 15.16 -9.57 7.46
CA ARG A 133 14.85 -11.00 7.35
C ARG A 133 16.04 -11.79 6.81
N LEU A 134 16.77 -11.25 5.83
CA LEU A 134 18.00 -11.86 5.31
C LEU A 134 19.14 -11.85 6.33
N ARG A 135 19.32 -10.77 7.10
CA ARG A 135 20.32 -10.69 8.18
C ARG A 135 20.08 -11.75 9.26
N TRP A 136 18.82 -12.01 9.63
CA TRP A 136 18.49 -13.08 10.59
C TRP A 136 18.83 -14.47 10.06
N LEU A 137 18.50 -14.74 8.78
CA LEU A 137 18.83 -16.02 8.14
C LEU A 137 20.34 -16.26 8.04
N MET A 138 21.15 -15.22 7.78
CA MET A 138 22.61 -15.35 7.71
C MET A 138 23.29 -15.49 9.08
N ARG A 139 22.64 -15.07 10.17
CA ARG A 139 23.16 -15.17 11.54
C ARG A 139 22.80 -16.47 12.27
N GLY A 140 21.98 -17.34 11.67
CA GLY A 140 21.57 -18.64 12.21
C GLY A 140 22.37 -19.85 11.71
N ALA A 141 23.44 -19.64 10.95
CA ALA A 141 24.34 -20.70 10.48
C ALA A 141 25.70 -20.59 11.21
N GLY A 142 25.71 -20.93 12.50
CA GLY A 142 26.89 -20.98 13.35
C GLY A 142 26.66 -21.91 14.52
#